data_AF-J9C9K7-F1
#
_entry.id   AF-J9C9K7-F1
#
_cell.length_a   1.000
_cell.length_b   1.000
_cell.length_c   1.000
_cell.angle_alpha   90.00
_cell.angle_beta   90.00
_cell.angle_gamma   90.00
#
_symmetry.space_group_name_H-M   'P 1'
#
loop_
_entity.id
_entity.type
_entity.pdbx_description
1 polymer ?
#
loop_
_entity_poly.entity_id
_entity_poly.type
_entity_poly.pdbx_seq_one_letter_code
_entity_poly.pdbx_strand_id
1 'polypeptide(L)'
;MKKLSYLLLLAFTLTFTACQQTKQGIIADINHLIETIDEEGAEYTEKQWEKVNQKFEDLCEEAEELKDWSVEETAELAKAKAKYLGVQLKKNSEKATKSAGKALEGLMEGLSD
;
A
#
# COMPACT_ATOMS: atom_id res chain seq x y z
N MET A 1 -0.09 -10.11 31.59
CA MET A 1 -0.57 -8.79 31.11
C MET A 1 0.49 -8.08 30.25
N LYS A 2 1.00 -8.72 29.19
CA LYS A 2 2.01 -8.14 28.27
C LYS A 2 1.57 -8.12 26.80
N LYS A 3 0.41 -8.71 26.50
CA LYS A 3 -0.18 -8.79 25.15
C LYS A 3 -1.10 -7.60 24.81
N LEU A 4 -1.54 -6.86 25.84
CA LEU A 4 -2.44 -5.71 25.66
C LEU A 4 -1.68 -4.40 25.34
N SER A 5 -0.36 -4.37 25.53
CA SER A 5 0.47 -3.18 25.27
C SER A 5 0.78 -2.99 23.77
N TYR A 6 0.81 -4.09 22.99
CA TYR A 6 1.12 -4.01 21.55
C TYR A 6 -0.09 -3.61 20.69
N LEU A 7 -1.31 -3.93 21.15
CA LEU A 7 -2.55 -3.46 20.52
C LEU A 7 -2.75 -1.93 20.62
N LEU A 8 -2.01 -1.26 21.52
CA LEU A 8 -2.08 0.19 21.71
C LEU A 8 -1.15 0.96 20.74
N LEU A 9 -0.11 0.32 20.19
CA LEU A 9 0.83 0.99 19.29
C LEU A 9 0.22 1.23 17.90
N LEU A 10 -0.69 0.35 17.48
CA LEU A 10 -1.49 0.49 16.25
C LEU A 10 -2.49 1.65 16.30
N ALA A 11 -2.70 2.27 17.47
CA ALA A 11 -3.64 3.37 17.64
C ALA A 11 -2.97 4.76 17.66
N PHE A 12 -1.63 4.85 17.65
CA PHE A 12 -0.93 6.12 17.93
C PHE A 12 -0.35 6.87 16.72
N THR A 13 -0.69 6.50 15.47
CA THR A 13 -0.30 7.32 14.30
C THR A 13 -1.47 8.07 13.67
N LEU A 14 -2.68 8.06 14.27
CA LEU A 14 -3.83 8.86 13.84
C LEU A 14 -3.71 10.36 14.17
N THR A 15 -2.49 10.88 14.32
CA THR A 15 -2.23 12.29 14.61
C THR A 15 -1.20 12.87 13.65
N PHE A 16 -1.50 12.95 12.36
CA PHE A 16 -0.89 13.94 11.47
C PHE A 16 -1.95 14.40 10.48
N THR A 17 -2.67 15.48 10.85
CA THR A 17 -2.75 16.75 10.11
C THR A 17 -3.25 16.63 8.68
N ALA A 18 -4.34 17.34 8.40
CA ALA A 18 -4.74 17.78 7.06
C ALA A 18 -3.68 18.70 6.40
N CYS A 19 -2.43 18.23 6.31
CA CYS A 19 -1.50 18.72 5.31
C CYS A 19 -2.01 18.21 3.97
N GLN A 20 -2.17 19.10 3.00
CA GLN A 20 -2.40 18.70 1.61
C GLN A 20 -1.39 17.61 1.24
N GLN A 21 -1.89 16.41 0.96
CA GLN A 21 -1.04 15.27 0.63
C GLN A 21 -0.29 15.60 -0.67
N THR A 22 1.01 15.36 -0.70
CA THR A 22 1.87 15.63 -1.86
C THR A 22 2.12 14.35 -2.63
N LYS A 23 2.43 14.42 -3.93
CA LYS A 23 2.74 13.24 -4.77
C LYS A 23 3.80 12.34 -4.13
N GLN A 24 4.89 12.96 -3.66
CA GLN A 24 5.98 12.28 -2.97
C GLN A 24 5.56 11.75 -1.60
N GLY A 25 4.65 12.45 -0.90
CA GLY A 25 4.01 11.94 0.31
C GLY A 25 3.25 10.64 0.08
N ILE A 26 2.42 10.58 -0.96
CA ILE A 26 1.67 9.35 -1.32
C ILE A 26 2.62 8.19 -1.60
N ILE A 27 3.66 8.42 -2.41
CA ILE A 27 4.67 7.40 -2.72
C ILE A 27 5.34 6.91 -1.42
N ALA A 28 5.72 7.83 -0.53
CA ALA A 28 6.32 7.51 0.74
C ALA A 28 5.36 6.71 1.64
N ASP A 29 4.09 7.08 1.71
CA ASP A 29 3.07 6.40 2.53
C ASP A 29 2.78 4.98 2.03
N ILE A 30 2.74 4.75 0.71
CA ILE A 30 2.62 3.41 0.14
C ILE A 30 3.85 2.57 0.50
N ASN A 31 5.06 3.12 0.37
CA ASN A 31 6.28 2.38 0.74
C ASN A 31 6.34 2.09 2.24
N HIS A 32 5.98 3.05 3.10
CA HIS A 32 5.91 2.85 4.55
C HIS A 32 4.88 1.78 4.92
N LEU A 33 3.73 1.76 4.24
CA LEU A 33 2.74 0.69 4.41
C LEU A 33 3.34 -0.68 4.08
N ILE A 34 4.09 -0.80 2.98
CA ILE A 34 4.80 -2.03 2.59
C ILE A 34 5.85 -2.43 3.65
N GLU A 35 6.65 -1.49 4.15
CA GLU A 35 7.65 -1.74 5.18
C GLU A 35 7.00 -2.26 6.47
N THR A 36 5.89 -1.63 6.89
CA THR A 36 5.12 -2.08 8.06
C THR A 36 4.60 -3.51 7.89
N ILE A 37 4.15 -3.87 6.69
CA ILE A 37 3.69 -5.24 6.38
C ILE A 37 4.86 -6.22 6.34
N ASP A 38 6.04 -5.82 5.86
CA ASP A 38 7.22 -6.69 5.83
C ASP A 38 7.70 -7.02 7.26
N GLU A 39 7.60 -6.05 8.18
CA GLU A 39 7.99 -6.21 9.58
C GLU A 39 6.96 -7.00 10.40
N GLU A 40 5.65 -6.70 10.24
CA GLU A 40 4.60 -7.21 11.14
C GLU A 40 3.53 -8.07 10.45
N GLY A 41 3.46 -8.02 9.11
CA GLY A 41 2.35 -8.57 8.32
C GLY A 41 2.19 -10.09 8.40
N ALA A 42 3.24 -10.81 8.79
CA ALA A 42 3.18 -12.25 9.04
C ALA A 42 2.22 -12.63 10.18
N GLU A 43 2.02 -11.73 11.15
CA GLU A 43 1.11 -11.94 12.30
C GLU A 43 -0.25 -11.27 12.11
N TYR A 44 -0.51 -10.64 10.96
CA TYR A 44 -1.77 -9.93 10.73
C TYR A 44 -2.95 -10.88 10.59
N THR A 45 -4.01 -10.59 11.35
CA THR A 45 -5.32 -11.18 11.17
C THR A 45 -5.98 -10.71 9.87
N GLU A 46 -7.00 -11.43 9.40
CA GLU A 46 -7.78 -11.03 8.21
C GLU A 46 -8.34 -9.60 8.34
N LYS A 47 -8.80 -9.20 9.53
CA LYS A 47 -9.30 -7.83 9.78
C LYS A 47 -8.20 -6.78 9.70
N GLN A 48 -6.97 -7.11 10.09
CA GLN A 48 -5.83 -6.20 9.94
C GLN A 48 -5.45 -6.06 8.47
N TRP A 49 -5.48 -7.16 7.72
CA TRP A 49 -5.31 -7.13 6.26
C TRP A 49 -6.38 -6.29 5.56
N GLU A 50 -7.66 -6.41 5.95
CA GLU A 50 -8.74 -5.57 5.40
C GLU A 50 -8.45 -4.07 5.61
N LYS A 51 -8.02 -3.68 6.81
CA LYS A 51 -7.63 -2.28 7.10
C LYS A 51 -6.43 -1.82 6.27
N VAL A 52 -5.45 -2.69 6.09
CA VAL A 52 -4.26 -2.42 5.27
C VAL A 52 -4.63 -2.24 3.80
N ASN A 53 -5.57 -3.05 3.30
CA ASN A 53 -6.09 -2.93 1.94
C ASN A 53 -6.86 -1.63 1.76
N GLN A 54 -7.76 -1.31 2.69
CA GLN A 54 -8.51 -0.07 2.67
C GLN A 54 -7.57 1.14 2.66
N LYS A 55 -6.55 1.16 3.52
CA LYS A 55 -5.56 2.26 3.53
C LYS A 55 -4.80 2.38 2.20
N PHE A 56 -4.49 1.27 1.54
CA PHE A 56 -3.86 1.30 0.23
C PHE A 56 -4.80 1.84 -0.86
N GLU A 57 -6.08 1.48 -0.81
CA GLU A 57 -7.13 2.00 -1.70
C GLU A 57 -7.30 3.51 -1.50
N ASP A 58 -7.42 3.97 -0.26
CA ASP A 58 -7.50 5.41 0.08
C ASP A 58 -6.31 6.18 -0.51
N LEU A 59 -5.07 5.68 -0.34
CA LEU A 59 -3.87 6.29 -0.93
C LEU A 59 -3.89 6.29 -2.47
N CYS A 60 -4.51 5.30 -3.10
CA CYS A 60 -4.67 5.26 -4.55
C CYS A 60 -5.67 6.30 -5.04
N GLU A 61 -6.79 6.46 -4.34
CA GLU A 61 -7.81 7.49 -4.64
C GLU A 61 -7.20 8.89 -4.47
N GLU A 62 -6.48 9.13 -3.37
CA GLU A 62 -5.76 10.39 -3.16
C GLU A 62 -4.73 10.68 -4.26
N ALA A 63 -4.10 9.63 -4.83
CA ALA A 63 -3.17 9.80 -5.94
C ALA A 63 -3.86 10.25 -7.24
N GLU A 64 -5.09 9.79 -7.48
CA GLU A 64 -5.91 10.17 -8.64
C GLU A 64 -6.43 11.61 -8.52
N GLU A 65 -6.64 12.10 -7.30
CA GLU A 65 -7.01 13.50 -7.05
C GLU A 65 -5.84 14.47 -7.35
N LEU A 66 -4.59 14.00 -7.21
CA LEU A 66 -3.41 14.78 -7.56
C LEU A 66 -3.17 14.77 -9.07
N LYS A 67 -3.01 15.96 -9.65
CA LYS A 67 -2.78 16.16 -11.10
C LYS A 67 -1.32 16.44 -11.42
N ASP A 68 -0.98 16.39 -12.71
CA ASP A 68 0.31 16.81 -13.28
C ASP A 68 1.51 15.96 -12.83
N TRP A 69 1.33 14.65 -12.64
CA TRP A 69 2.43 13.74 -12.35
C TRP A 69 3.48 13.77 -13.47
N SER A 70 4.76 13.93 -13.12
CA SER A 70 5.84 13.74 -14.07
C SER A 70 6.00 12.25 -14.41
N VAL A 71 6.72 11.94 -15.50
CA VAL A 71 7.03 10.56 -15.89
C VAL A 71 7.78 9.82 -14.78
N GLU A 72 8.70 10.50 -14.09
CA GLU A 72 9.44 9.92 -12.97
C GLU A 72 8.53 9.64 -11.78
N GLU A 73 7.72 10.60 -11.33
CA GLU A 73 6.79 10.39 -10.22
C GLU A 73 5.74 9.31 -10.53
N THR A 74 5.28 9.23 -11.78
CA THR A 74 4.34 8.19 -12.24
C THR A 74 4.99 6.81 -12.16
N ALA A 75 6.25 6.69 -12.59
CA ALA A 75 7.01 5.43 -12.51
C ALA A 75 7.31 5.04 -11.06
N GLU A 76 7.54 6.00 -10.16
CA GLU A 76 7.73 5.74 -8.73
C GLU A 76 6.42 5.27 -8.05
N LEU A 77 5.31 5.94 -8.34
CA LEU A 77 3.98 5.54 -7.85
C LEU A 77 3.61 4.15 -8.35
N ALA A 78 3.81 3.88 -9.63
CA ALA A 78 3.64 2.57 -10.25
C ALA A 78 4.44 1.48 -9.53
N LYS A 79 5.73 1.73 -9.31
CA LYS A 79 6.62 0.79 -8.63
C LYS A 79 6.15 0.54 -7.20
N ALA A 80 5.70 1.58 -6.48
CA ALA A 80 5.16 1.45 -5.14
C ALA A 80 3.86 0.59 -5.13
N LYS A 81 2.91 0.87 -6.02
CA LYS A 81 1.68 0.05 -6.19
C LYS A 81 2.01 -1.41 -6.55
N ALA A 82 2.95 -1.63 -7.47
CA ALA A 82 3.39 -2.96 -7.88
C ALA A 82 4.05 -3.75 -6.74
N LYS A 83 4.89 -3.10 -5.91
CA LYS A 83 5.45 -3.74 -4.71
C LYS A 83 4.36 -4.21 -3.76
N TYR A 84 3.35 -3.37 -3.50
CA TYR A 84 2.22 -3.72 -2.63
C TYR A 84 1.43 -4.92 -3.19
N LEU A 85 1.15 -4.93 -4.49
CA LEU A 85 0.56 -6.11 -5.15
C LEU A 85 1.43 -7.34 -4.96
N GLY A 86 2.76 -7.22 -5.09
CA GLY A 86 3.71 -8.28 -4.79
C GLY A 86 3.58 -8.84 -3.36
N VAL A 87 3.34 -7.98 -2.37
CA VAL A 87 3.09 -8.38 -0.97
C VAL A 87 1.77 -9.15 -0.86
N GLN A 88 0.69 -8.65 -1.46
CA GLN A 88 -0.61 -9.35 -1.51
C GLN A 88 -0.50 -10.73 -2.15
N LEU A 89 0.35 -10.84 -3.18
CA LEU A 89 0.60 -12.10 -3.86
C LEU A 89 1.39 -13.06 -2.99
N LYS A 90 2.42 -12.61 -2.28
CA LYS A 90 3.12 -13.45 -1.30
C LYS A 90 2.19 -13.96 -0.22
N LYS A 91 1.32 -13.10 0.34
CA LYS A 91 0.27 -13.51 1.29
C LYS A 91 -0.65 -14.58 0.71
N ASN A 92 -1.09 -14.42 -0.53
CA ASN A 92 -2.02 -15.32 -1.20
C ASN A 92 -1.34 -16.42 -2.02
N SER A 93 -0.02 -16.58 -1.95
CA SER A 93 0.77 -17.48 -2.83
C SER A 93 0.58 -18.97 -2.53
N GLU A 94 -0.06 -19.34 -1.42
CA GLU A 94 -0.66 -20.68 -1.29
C GLU A 94 -1.86 -20.90 -2.23
N LYS A 95 -2.41 -19.85 -2.87
CA LYS A 95 -3.61 -19.91 -3.73
C LYS A 95 -3.49 -19.27 -5.12
N ALA A 96 -2.52 -18.39 -5.43
CA ALA A 96 -2.62 -17.58 -6.65
C ALA A 96 -1.28 -17.26 -7.35
N THR A 97 -0.87 -18.12 -8.29
CA THR A 97 0.21 -17.85 -9.26
C THR A 97 -0.29 -17.33 -10.62
N LYS A 98 -1.61 -17.32 -10.89
CA LYS A 98 -2.18 -16.93 -12.20
C LYS A 98 -2.87 -15.56 -12.28
N SER A 99 -3.51 -15.09 -11.20
CA SER A 99 -4.18 -13.76 -11.20
C SER A 99 -3.19 -12.61 -11.00
N ALA A 100 -2.11 -12.88 -10.27
CA ALA A 100 -0.94 -12.05 -10.06
C ALA A 100 -0.37 -11.40 -11.31
N GLY A 101 -0.02 -12.23 -12.30
CA GLY A 101 0.62 -11.78 -13.53
C GLY A 101 -0.26 -10.82 -14.30
N LYS A 102 -1.56 -11.12 -14.39
CA LYS A 102 -2.52 -10.26 -15.11
C LYS A 102 -2.77 -8.91 -14.44
N ALA A 103 -2.78 -8.85 -13.11
CA ALA A 103 -2.93 -7.58 -12.39
C ALA A 103 -1.69 -6.68 -12.53
N LEU A 104 -0.50 -7.30 -12.54
CA LEU A 104 0.76 -6.60 -12.82
C LEU A 104 0.85 -6.14 -14.28
N GLU A 105 0.42 -6.96 -15.24
CA GLU A 105 0.33 -6.58 -16.66
C GLU A 105 -0.62 -5.41 -16.86
N GLY A 106 -1.85 -5.47 -16.33
CA GLY A 106 -2.82 -4.37 -16.47
C GLY A 106 -2.35 -3.06 -15.81
N LEU A 107 -1.60 -3.15 -14.70
CA LEU A 107 -0.98 -1.98 -14.08
C LEU A 107 0.14 -1.40 -14.95
N MET A 108 0.96 -2.22 -15.61
CA MET A 108 1.99 -1.76 -16.55
C MET A 108 1.38 -1.15 -17.81
N GLU A 109 0.28 -1.71 -18.31
CA GLU A 109 -0.45 -1.19 -19.47
C GLU A 109 -1.05 0.19 -19.18
N GLY A 110 -1.71 0.38 -18.03
CA GLY A 110 -2.30 1.68 -17.66
C GLY A 110 -1.32 2.80 -17.31
N LEU A 111 -0.01 2.50 -17.22
CA LEU A 111 1.04 3.49 -17.02
C LEU A 111 1.75 3.90 -18.32
N SER A 112 1.45 3.19 -19.41
CA SER A 112 2.07 3.39 -20.72
C SER A 112 1.24 4.30 -21.64
N ASP A 113 0.01 4.67 -21.23
CA ASP A 113 -0.89 5.64 -21.87
C ASP A 113 -0.80 7.01 -21.16
#